data_AF-A0A920LRV8-F1
#
_entry.id   AF-A0A920LRV8-F1
#
_cell.length_a   1.000
_cell.length_b   1.000
_cell.length_c   1.000
_cell.angle_alpha   90.00
_cell.angle_beta   90.00
_cell.angle_gamma   90.00
#
_symmetry.space_group_name_H-M   'P 1'
#
loop_
_entity.id
_entity.type
_entity.pdbx_description
1 polymer ?
#
loop_
_entity_poly.entity_id
_entity_poly.type
_entity_poly.pdbx_seq_one_letter_code
_entity_poly.pdbx_strand_id
1 'polypeptide(L)'
;MPNFLRCKTRRSAPASFLFNSKNVGIDVVKIISFDGLQTSDFALYQKYKIIPALKQVSEIEFSINIARNAAKKFPVWIQLDTGMNRLGISENELNSFFEESFINDMNGLDVKVVMSHLSCSDSPNHSANEKQRTRFIKMSKKFQTASLSLSASHGLLISKSFHFDITRPGIALYGYQDNQA
;
A
#
# COMPACT_ATOMS: atom_id res chain seq x y z
N MET A 1 48.68 9.51 -15.36
CA MET A 1 48.06 8.28 -14.82
C MET A 1 46.63 8.19 -15.34
N PRO A 2 46.20 6.99 -15.77
CA PRO A 2 45.02 6.74 -16.61
C PRO A 2 43.77 6.50 -15.72
N ASN A 3 42.51 6.45 -16.15
CA ASN A 3 41.91 5.70 -17.26
C ASN A 3 40.52 6.27 -17.57
N PHE A 4 40.25 6.46 -18.87
CA PHE A 4 38.90 6.55 -19.42
C PHE A 4 38.14 5.22 -19.21
N LEU A 5 36.88 5.28 -18.78
CA LEU A 5 35.92 4.21 -19.07
C LEU A 5 34.60 4.80 -19.58
N ARG A 6 34.54 4.81 -20.91
CA ARG A 6 33.39 5.00 -21.81
C ARG A 6 32.06 4.46 -21.27
N CYS A 7 31.03 5.30 -21.33
CA CYS A 7 29.65 4.88 -21.50
C CYS A 7 29.55 4.08 -22.82
N LYS A 8 29.36 2.76 -22.73
CA LYS A 8 29.00 1.94 -23.89
C LYS A 8 27.48 1.93 -24.01
N THR A 9 26.97 2.74 -24.91
CA THR A 9 25.68 2.50 -25.56
C THR A 9 25.68 1.09 -26.15
N ARG A 10 24.67 0.29 -25.82
CA ARG A 10 24.32 -0.93 -26.58
C ARG A 10 22.86 -0.79 -27.02
N ARG A 11 22.67 -0.51 -28.31
CA ARG A 11 21.43 -0.79 -29.03
C ARG A 11 21.62 -2.08 -29.85
N SER A 12 20.49 -2.76 -30.07
CA SER A 12 20.15 -3.86 -31.01
C SER A 12 20.07 -5.32 -30.48
N ALA A 13 18.82 -5.72 -30.17
CA ALA A 13 18.01 -6.97 -30.35
C ALA A 13 18.64 -8.33 -30.78
N PRO A 14 17.91 -9.49 -30.81
CA PRO A 14 16.65 -9.92 -30.17
C PRO A 14 16.73 -11.29 -29.39
N ALA A 15 15.62 -11.63 -28.70
CA ALA A 15 15.09 -12.97 -28.37
C ALA A 15 16.03 -14.12 -27.91
N SER A 16 16.55 -14.04 -26.68
CA SER A 16 16.70 -15.20 -25.78
C SER A 16 17.18 -14.73 -24.40
N PHE A 17 16.39 -13.90 -23.72
CA PHE A 17 16.67 -13.54 -22.33
C PHE A 17 16.11 -14.65 -21.44
N LEU A 18 16.86 -15.75 -21.37
CA LEU A 18 16.69 -16.75 -20.32
C LEU A 18 16.99 -16.05 -18.99
N PHE A 19 15.95 -15.76 -18.22
CA PHE A 19 16.04 -15.31 -16.84
C PHE A 19 16.76 -16.39 -16.01
N ASN A 20 18.08 -16.27 -15.89
CA ASN A 20 18.85 -17.03 -14.92
C ASN A 20 18.70 -16.35 -13.55
N SER A 21 17.65 -16.72 -12.81
CA SER A 21 17.25 -16.12 -11.53
C SER A 21 18.12 -16.52 -10.33
N LYS A 22 19.33 -17.03 -10.55
CA LYS A 22 20.24 -17.41 -9.47
C LYS A 22 21.24 -16.28 -9.22
N ASN A 23 21.11 -15.63 -8.07
CA ASN A 23 21.99 -14.59 -7.48
C ASN A 23 21.52 -13.14 -7.55
N VAL A 24 20.23 -12.90 -7.29
CA VAL A 24 19.83 -11.71 -6.55
C VAL A 24 19.20 -12.21 -5.26
N GLY A 25 19.73 -11.81 -4.11
CA GLY A 25 19.11 -12.06 -2.81
C GLY A 25 17.79 -11.30 -2.72
N ILE A 26 16.76 -11.82 -3.40
CA ILE A 26 15.41 -11.28 -3.33
C ILE A 26 14.83 -11.83 -2.04
N ASP A 27 14.99 -11.05 -0.98
CA ASP A 27 14.15 -11.17 0.20
C ASP A 27 12.69 -11.29 -0.26
N VAL A 28 12.03 -12.33 0.25
CA VAL A 28 10.69 -12.83 -0.12
C VAL A 28 9.75 -11.73 -0.64
N VAL A 29 9.44 -11.75 -1.94
CA VAL A 29 8.46 -10.84 -2.55
C VAL A 29 7.12 -10.98 -1.83
N LYS A 30 6.57 -9.88 -1.33
CA LYS A 30 5.22 -9.82 -0.76
C LYS A 30 4.25 -9.33 -1.81
N ILE A 31 3.14 -10.06 -1.98
CA ILE A 31 2.07 -9.70 -2.92
C ILE A 31 0.91 -9.12 -2.11
N ILE A 32 0.41 -7.97 -2.55
CA ILE A 32 -0.69 -7.26 -1.91
C ILE A 32 -1.86 -7.15 -2.89
N SER A 33 -3.07 -7.46 -2.41
CA SER A 33 -4.31 -7.26 -3.17
C SER A 33 -4.97 -5.95 -2.73
N PHE A 34 -5.11 -4.99 -3.65
CA PHE A 34 -5.83 -3.74 -3.39
C PHE A 34 -7.35 -3.85 -3.59
N ASP A 35 -7.86 -5.01 -3.97
CA ASP A 35 -9.31 -5.22 -4.11
C ASP A 35 -9.99 -5.68 -2.81
N GLY A 36 -9.28 -5.67 -1.68
CA GLY A 36 -9.80 -6.15 -0.40
C GLY A 36 -9.68 -7.65 -0.23
N LEU A 37 -10.51 -8.20 0.65
CA LEU A 37 -10.58 -9.62 0.94
C LEU A 37 -11.97 -10.16 0.60
N GLN A 38 -12.06 -10.85 -0.54
CA GLN A 38 -13.27 -11.58 -0.89
C GLN A 38 -13.31 -12.92 -0.14
N THR A 39 -14.37 -13.17 0.61
CA THR A 39 -14.50 -14.34 1.49
C THR A 39 -14.46 -15.66 0.72
N SER A 40 -15.00 -15.70 -0.50
CA SER A 40 -14.96 -16.86 -1.41
C SER A 40 -13.55 -17.29 -1.77
N ASP A 41 -12.61 -16.34 -1.81
CA ASP A 41 -11.27 -16.53 -2.36
C ASP A 41 -10.22 -16.70 -1.26
N PHE A 42 -10.63 -16.73 0.01
CA PHE A 42 -9.72 -16.78 1.16
C PHE A 42 -8.68 -17.92 1.07
N ALA A 43 -9.07 -19.08 0.54
CA ALA A 43 -8.15 -20.20 0.33
C ALA A 43 -6.97 -19.84 -0.61
N LEU A 44 -7.19 -18.97 -1.61
CA LEU A 44 -6.14 -18.48 -2.51
C LEU A 44 -5.20 -17.51 -1.78
N TYR A 45 -5.75 -16.61 -0.94
CA TYR A 45 -4.94 -15.71 -0.11
C TYR A 45 -3.99 -16.49 0.80
N GLN A 46 -4.48 -17.56 1.42
CA GLN A 46 -3.66 -18.44 2.25
C GLN A 46 -2.61 -19.21 1.42
N LYS A 47 -3.04 -19.85 0.33
CA LYS A 47 -2.16 -20.67 -0.52
C LYS A 47 -0.98 -19.88 -1.09
N TYR A 48 -1.24 -18.67 -1.57
CA TYR A 48 -0.24 -17.84 -2.24
C TYR A 48 0.35 -16.75 -1.33
N LYS A 49 -0.01 -16.72 -0.04
CA LYS A 49 0.46 -15.73 0.94
C LYS A 49 0.22 -14.29 0.48
N ILE A 50 -0.93 -14.04 -0.16
CA ILE A 50 -1.35 -12.71 -0.58
C ILE A 50 -1.87 -11.95 0.64
N ILE A 51 -1.43 -10.71 0.79
CA ILE A 51 -1.85 -9.81 1.86
C ILE A 51 -3.01 -8.94 1.34
N PRO A 52 -4.21 -9.01 1.90
CA PRO A 52 -5.32 -8.15 1.48
C PRO A 52 -5.17 -6.73 2.05
N ALA A 53 -5.55 -5.71 1.26
CA ALA A 53 -5.76 -4.35 1.73
C ALA A 53 -7.24 -4.13 2.03
N LEU A 54 -7.61 -4.26 3.30
CA LEU A 54 -8.98 -4.17 3.77
C LEU A 54 -9.50 -2.74 3.62
N LYS A 55 -10.64 -2.59 2.95
CA LYS A 55 -11.29 -1.34 2.57
C LYS A 55 -12.62 -1.11 3.30
N GLN A 56 -13.13 -2.11 4.04
CA GLN A 56 -14.37 -2.03 4.83
C GLN A 56 -14.19 -2.62 6.24
N VAL A 57 -15.03 -2.17 7.18
CA VAL A 57 -15.03 -2.69 8.56
C VAL A 57 -15.39 -4.18 8.61
N SER A 58 -16.34 -4.63 7.79
CA SER A 58 -16.72 -6.04 7.68
C SER A 58 -15.55 -6.96 7.30
N GLU A 59 -14.61 -6.48 6.48
CA GLU A 59 -13.41 -7.22 6.12
C GLU A 59 -12.40 -7.31 7.28
N ILE A 60 -12.34 -6.28 8.14
CA ILE A 60 -11.56 -6.30 9.39
C ILE A 60 -12.12 -7.37 10.32
N GLU A 61 -13.43 -7.35 10.55
CA GLU A 61 -14.11 -8.32 11.42
C GLU A 61 -13.92 -9.76 10.92
N PHE A 62 -14.10 -9.98 9.61
CA PHE A 62 -13.86 -11.28 8.99
C PHE A 62 -12.41 -11.74 9.16
N SER A 63 -11.45 -10.83 8.96
CA SER A 63 -10.02 -11.10 9.15
C SER A 63 -9.67 -11.43 10.61
N ILE A 64 -10.31 -10.77 11.58
CA ILE A 64 -10.16 -11.08 13.01
C ILE A 64 -10.67 -12.48 13.30
N ASN A 65 -11.83 -12.86 12.76
CA ASN A 65 -12.39 -14.20 12.93
C ASN A 65 -11.47 -15.29 12.35
N ILE A 66 -10.91 -15.05 11.16
CA ILE A 66 -9.89 -15.91 10.56
C ILE A 66 -8.70 -16.10 11.52
N ALA A 67 -8.16 -15.01 12.04
CA ALA A 67 -6.99 -15.04 12.90
C ALA A 67 -7.24 -15.79 14.21
N ARG A 68 -8.44 -15.60 14.80
CA ARG A 68 -8.89 -16.32 16.00
C ARG A 68 -8.97 -17.82 15.74
N ASN A 69 -9.63 -18.23 14.66
CA ASN A 69 -9.79 -19.64 14.31
C ASN A 69 -8.45 -20.34 14.00
N ALA A 70 -7.49 -19.60 13.44
CA ALA A 70 -6.16 -20.10 13.16
C ALA A 70 -5.18 -19.99 14.35
N ALA A 71 -5.61 -19.39 15.46
CA ALA A 71 -4.75 -19.02 16.60
C ALA A 71 -3.44 -18.31 16.17
N LYS A 72 -3.50 -17.50 15.10
CA LYS A 72 -2.34 -16.87 14.48
C LYS A 72 -2.72 -15.51 13.92
N LYS A 73 -1.82 -14.53 14.07
CA LYS A 73 -2.05 -13.20 13.49
C LYS A 73 -2.15 -13.26 11.97
N PHE A 74 -3.17 -12.60 11.42
CA PHE A 74 -3.37 -12.51 9.98
C PHE A 74 -2.78 -11.20 9.43
N PRO A 75 -1.80 -11.25 8.50
CA PRO A 75 -1.18 -10.06 7.96
C PRO A 75 -2.14 -9.33 7.02
N VAL A 76 -2.34 -8.04 7.25
CA VAL A 76 -3.26 -7.20 6.46
C VAL A 76 -2.67 -5.82 6.18
N TRP A 77 -3.15 -5.20 5.11
CA TRP A 77 -3.08 -3.76 4.91
C TRP A 77 -4.45 -3.17 5.23
N ILE A 78 -4.49 -1.90 5.67
CA ILE A 78 -5.74 -1.16 5.91
C ILE A 78 -5.78 0.02 4.95
N GLN A 79 -6.84 0.12 4.16
CA GLN A 79 -7.08 1.25 3.28
C GLN A 79 -8.08 2.22 3.93
N LEU A 80 -7.64 3.46 4.12
CA LEU A 80 -8.44 4.54 4.69
C LEU A 80 -8.94 5.47 3.60
N ASP A 81 -10.20 5.90 3.71
CA ASP A 81 -10.72 6.99 2.90
C ASP A 81 -10.44 8.33 3.56
N THR A 82 -9.57 9.11 2.92
CA THR A 82 -9.14 10.42 3.41
C THR A 82 -9.76 11.57 2.64
N GLY A 83 -10.62 11.31 1.65
CA GLY A 83 -11.26 12.35 0.85
C GLY A 83 -11.55 11.97 -0.61
N MET A 84 -11.38 10.71 -1.01
CA MET A 84 -11.81 10.25 -2.34
C MET A 84 -13.27 9.82 -2.36
N ASN A 85 -13.86 9.46 -1.21
CA ASN A 85 -15.23 8.96 -1.06
C ASN A 85 -15.54 7.82 -2.05
N ARG A 86 -14.56 6.94 -2.27
CA ARG A 86 -14.61 5.91 -3.31
C ARG A 86 -14.33 4.52 -2.75
N LEU A 87 -13.17 4.34 -2.12
CA LEU A 87 -12.72 3.06 -1.57
C LEU A 87 -11.88 3.31 -0.31
N GLY A 88 -12.23 2.61 0.78
CA GLY A 88 -11.53 2.67 2.05
C GLY A 88 -12.46 2.97 3.21
N ILE A 89 -11.97 2.74 4.41
CA ILE A 89 -12.71 2.95 5.65
C ILE A 89 -12.71 4.44 5.97
N SER A 90 -13.88 5.02 6.13
CA SER A 90 -14.02 6.42 6.52
C SER A 90 -13.62 6.63 7.98
N GLU A 91 -13.31 7.89 8.33
CA GLU A 91 -12.98 8.24 9.72
C GLU A 91 -14.11 7.94 10.71
N ASN A 92 -15.37 8.09 10.29
CA ASN A 92 -16.52 7.81 11.14
C ASN A 92 -16.65 6.31 11.41
N GLU A 93 -16.62 5.49 10.36
CA GLU A 93 -16.63 4.02 10.49
C GLU A 93 -15.47 3.53 11.34
N LEU A 94 -14.28 4.08 11.14
CA LEU A 94 -13.10 3.73 11.92
C LEU A 94 -13.28 4.07 13.39
N ASN A 95 -13.78 5.27 13.71
CA ASN A 95 -14.01 5.68 15.10
C ASN A 95 -15.10 4.82 15.75
N SER A 96 -16.24 4.61 15.08
CA SER A 96 -17.31 3.72 15.57
C SER A 96 -16.79 2.31 15.83
N PHE A 97 -16.00 1.75 14.91
CA PHE A 97 -15.39 0.44 15.10
C PHE A 97 -14.54 0.36 16.37
N PHE A 98 -13.70 1.37 16.63
CA PHE A 98 -12.86 1.39 17.84
C PHE A 98 -13.62 1.73 19.13
N GLU A 99 -14.75 2.44 19.05
CA GLU A 99 -15.61 2.74 20.21
C GLU A 99 -16.45 1.52 20.62
N GLU A 100 -17.08 0.86 19.66
CA GLU A 100 -17.90 -0.34 19.88
C GLU A 100 -17.03 -1.54 20.29
N SER A 101 -15.83 -1.64 19.72
CA SER A 101 -14.92 -2.77 19.95
C SER A 101 -14.03 -2.61 21.18
N PHE A 102 -14.50 -1.97 22.26
CA PHE A 102 -13.75 -1.76 23.52
C PHE A 102 -13.13 -3.06 24.12
N ILE A 103 -13.53 -4.23 23.62
CA ILE A 103 -13.07 -5.58 24.01
C ILE A 103 -12.55 -6.43 22.82
N ASN A 104 -12.79 -6.05 21.57
CA ASN A 104 -12.32 -6.80 20.39
C ASN A 104 -11.02 -6.21 19.86
N ASP A 105 -9.95 -6.49 20.59
CA ASP A 105 -8.61 -6.11 20.18
C ASP A 105 -8.31 -6.53 18.73
N MET A 106 -7.71 -5.61 17.98
CA MET A 106 -6.97 -5.87 16.73
C MET A 106 -5.82 -6.89 16.92
N ASN A 107 -5.69 -7.53 18.10
CA ASN A 107 -4.69 -8.53 18.46
C ASN A 107 -4.62 -9.69 17.48
N GLY A 108 -5.74 -10.04 16.83
CA GLY A 108 -5.76 -11.06 15.77
C GLY A 108 -5.11 -10.58 14.46
N LEU A 109 -4.98 -9.27 14.25
CA LEU A 109 -4.43 -8.73 13.02
C LEU A 109 -2.96 -8.31 13.20
N ASP A 110 -2.20 -8.56 12.15
CA ASP A 110 -0.85 -8.05 11.98
C ASP A 110 -0.92 -6.98 10.89
N VAL A 111 -1.34 -5.77 11.30
CA VAL A 111 -1.48 -4.63 10.40
C VAL A 111 -0.09 -4.19 9.94
N LYS A 112 0.27 -4.58 8.72
CA LYS A 112 1.57 -4.28 8.13
C LYS A 112 1.66 -2.84 7.67
N VAL A 113 0.61 -2.38 7.00
CA VAL A 113 0.60 -1.06 6.36
C VAL A 113 -0.78 -0.45 6.47
N VAL A 114 -0.82 0.85 6.78
CA VAL A 114 -1.99 1.70 6.59
C VAL A 114 -1.76 2.54 5.35
N MET A 115 -2.74 2.54 4.45
CA MET A 115 -2.64 3.25 3.19
C MET A 115 -3.85 4.13 2.90
N SER A 116 -3.64 5.15 2.08
CA SER A 116 -4.71 5.90 1.44
C SER A 116 -4.25 6.33 0.04
N HIS A 117 -5.13 6.96 -0.71
CA HIS A 117 -4.87 7.42 -2.07
C HIS A 117 -5.22 8.90 -2.19
N LEU A 118 -4.33 9.67 -2.83
CA LEU A 118 -4.54 11.09 -3.07
C LEU A 118 -5.51 11.28 -4.24
N SER A 119 -6.45 12.21 -4.11
CA SER A 119 -7.43 12.52 -5.16
C SER A 119 -6.88 13.48 -6.21
N CYS A 120 -5.99 14.39 -5.83
CA CYS A 120 -5.48 15.48 -6.67
C CYS A 120 -3.94 15.44 -6.80
N SER A 121 -3.34 14.24 -6.80
CA SER A 121 -1.88 14.11 -6.84
C SER A 121 -1.24 14.54 -8.15
N ASP A 122 -2.02 14.58 -9.23
CA ASP A 122 -1.68 15.14 -10.54
C ASP A 122 -1.56 16.67 -10.51
N SER A 123 -2.10 17.33 -9.49
CA SER A 123 -2.03 18.77 -9.26
C SER A 123 -1.27 19.07 -7.96
N PRO A 124 0.08 19.18 -7.97
CA PRO A 124 0.89 19.26 -6.75
C PRO A 124 0.47 20.37 -5.78
N ASN A 125 0.07 21.53 -6.30
CA ASN A 125 -0.34 22.70 -5.52
C ASN A 125 -1.80 22.66 -5.04
N HIS A 126 -2.55 21.59 -5.33
CA HIS A 126 -3.95 21.51 -4.96
C HIS A 126 -4.11 21.33 -3.44
N SER A 127 -4.85 22.24 -2.80
CA SER A 127 -4.99 22.27 -1.32
C SER A 127 -5.58 20.99 -0.72
N ALA A 128 -6.31 20.18 -1.51
CA ALA A 128 -6.83 18.89 -1.05
C ALA A 128 -5.73 17.89 -0.67
N ASN A 129 -4.54 17.95 -1.30
CA ASN A 129 -3.44 17.02 -1.01
C ASN A 129 -2.99 17.12 0.45
N GLU A 130 -2.78 18.32 0.95
CA GLU A 130 -2.40 18.53 2.36
C GLU A 130 -3.54 18.24 3.33
N LYS A 131 -4.80 18.51 2.95
CA LYS A 131 -5.97 18.12 3.75
C LYS A 131 -6.05 16.60 3.90
N GLN A 132 -5.89 15.86 2.81
CA GLN A 132 -5.86 14.40 2.83
C GLN A 132 -4.67 13.87 3.63
N ARG A 133 -3.47 14.44 3.46
CA ARG A 133 -2.28 14.03 4.23
C ARG A 133 -2.47 14.22 5.73
N THR A 134 -3.04 15.35 6.13
CA THR A 134 -3.33 15.65 7.55
C THR A 134 -4.33 14.65 8.13
N ARG A 135 -5.42 14.37 7.39
CA ARG A 135 -6.42 13.38 7.79
C ARG A 135 -5.85 11.97 7.85
N PHE A 136 -5.03 11.59 6.88
CA PHE A 136 -4.32 10.32 6.82
C PHE A 136 -3.44 10.12 8.08
N ILE A 137 -2.63 11.11 8.45
CA ILE A 137 -1.81 11.06 9.66
C ILE A 137 -2.68 10.90 10.90
N LYS A 138 -3.77 11.67 11.02
CA LYS A 138 -4.69 11.60 12.17
C LYS A 138 -5.27 10.20 12.32
N MET A 139 -5.85 9.65 11.26
CA MET A 139 -6.50 8.33 11.28
C MET A 139 -5.49 7.20 11.52
N SER A 140 -4.29 7.32 10.95
CA SER A 140 -3.23 6.29 11.09
C SER A 140 -2.73 6.12 12.52
N LYS A 141 -2.93 7.10 13.41
CA LYS A 141 -2.57 6.98 14.85
C LYS A 141 -3.26 5.83 15.57
N LYS A 142 -4.38 5.32 15.03
CA LYS A 142 -5.05 4.13 15.54
C LYS A 142 -4.24 2.84 15.31
N PHE A 143 -3.20 2.88 14.47
CA PHE A 143 -2.38 1.73 14.06
C PHE A 143 -0.88 2.01 14.31
N GLN A 144 -0.49 2.12 15.59
CA GLN A 144 0.81 2.68 16.00
C GLN A 144 2.05 1.95 15.45
N THR A 145 1.95 0.66 15.12
CA THR A 145 3.07 -0.16 14.65
C THR A 145 3.10 -0.36 13.13
N ALA A 146 2.11 0.14 12.40
CA ALA A 146 2.00 -0.07 10.97
C ALA A 146 2.84 0.94 10.19
N SER A 147 3.46 0.50 9.10
CA SER A 147 4.05 1.41 8.13
C SER A 147 2.97 2.21 7.41
N LEU A 148 3.30 3.43 6.98
CA LEU A 148 2.38 4.34 6.34
C LEU A 148 2.66 4.44 4.83
N SER A 149 1.60 4.47 4.04
CA SER A 149 1.70 4.52 2.58
C SER A 149 0.64 5.44 1.97
N LEU A 150 1.02 6.65 1.57
CA LEU A 150 0.08 7.60 0.94
C LEU A 150 0.30 7.72 -0.58
N SER A 151 1.56 7.81 -1.01
CA SER A 151 1.89 8.14 -2.40
C SER A 151 1.85 6.94 -3.35
N ALA A 152 1.00 7.04 -4.37
CA ALA A 152 1.21 6.35 -5.64
C ALA A 152 2.15 7.17 -6.55
N SER A 153 2.19 6.92 -7.86
CA SER A 153 3.11 7.58 -8.80
C SER A 153 3.17 9.10 -8.68
N HIS A 154 2.05 9.81 -8.81
CA HIS A 154 2.04 11.27 -8.82
C HIS A 154 2.28 11.89 -7.44
N GLY A 155 1.89 11.21 -6.37
CA GLY A 155 2.15 11.65 -4.99
C GLY A 155 3.65 11.78 -4.69
N LEU A 156 4.49 11.00 -5.38
CA LEU A 156 5.95 11.09 -5.27
C LEU A 156 6.50 12.46 -5.66
N LEU A 157 5.83 13.15 -6.59
CA LEU A 157 6.30 14.40 -7.18
C LEU A 157 5.86 15.65 -6.40
N ILE A 158 4.97 15.51 -5.41
CA ILE A 158 4.46 16.66 -4.64
C ILE A 158 5.55 17.17 -3.69
N SER A 159 5.93 16.36 -2.71
CA SER A 159 7.08 16.63 -1.83
C SER A 159 7.42 15.38 -1.01
N LYS A 160 8.59 15.38 -0.35
CA LYS A 160 9.03 14.28 0.53
C LYS A 160 8.07 14.00 1.69
N SER A 161 7.24 14.96 2.11
CA SER A 161 6.29 14.77 3.20
C SER A 161 5.18 13.77 2.86
N PHE A 162 4.98 13.46 1.57
CA PHE A 162 3.97 12.52 1.07
C PHE A 162 4.51 11.09 0.90
N HIS A 163 5.82 10.88 1.04
CA HIS A 163 6.44 9.59 0.74
C HIS A 163 6.16 8.54 1.83
N PHE A 164 6.15 8.97 3.10
CA PHE A 164 6.02 8.09 4.26
C PHE A 164 7.00 6.89 4.18
N ASP A 165 6.60 5.71 4.66
CA ASP A 165 7.45 4.54 4.75
C ASP A 165 7.47 3.73 3.45
N ILE A 166 6.32 3.67 2.77
CA ILE A 166 6.13 2.86 1.55
C ILE A 166 5.48 3.70 0.47
N THR A 167 6.12 3.76 -0.69
CA THR A 167 5.56 4.36 -1.90
C THR A 167 5.13 3.28 -2.89
N ARG A 168 4.15 3.61 -3.73
CA ARG A 168 3.53 2.66 -4.67
C ARG A 168 3.64 3.16 -6.12
N PRO A 169 4.85 3.27 -6.67
CA PRO A 169 5.03 3.70 -8.05
C PRO A 169 4.41 2.65 -8.98
N GLY A 170 3.42 3.08 -9.77
CA GLY A 170 2.81 2.28 -10.83
C GLY A 170 3.26 2.84 -12.17
N ILE A 171 2.49 3.79 -12.69
CA ILE A 171 2.78 4.46 -13.97
C ILE A 171 4.19 5.09 -14.04
N ALA A 172 4.74 5.56 -12.90
CA ALA A 172 6.10 6.09 -12.82
C ALA A 172 7.20 5.06 -13.12
N LEU A 173 6.94 3.76 -12.88
CA LEU A 173 7.89 2.69 -13.22
C LEU A 173 8.09 2.55 -14.73
N TYR A 174 7.13 3.03 -15.53
CA TYR A 174 7.17 2.99 -16.98
C TYR A 174 7.72 4.28 -17.59
N GLY A 175 8.28 5.17 -16.76
CA GLY A 175 8.85 6.45 -17.20
C GLY A 175 7.82 7.49 -17.60
N TYR A 176 6.54 7.26 -17.28
CA TYR A 176 5.50 8.24 -17.50
C TYR A 176 5.49 9.25 -16.34
N GLN A 177 5.57 10.51 -16.71
CA GLN A 177 5.35 11.67 -15.86
C GLN A 177 4.35 12.56 -16.60
N ASP A 178 3.40 13.18 -15.89
CA ASP A 178 2.55 14.18 -16.53
C ASP A 178 3.45 15.29 -17.09
N ASN A 179 3.30 15.57 -18.39
CA ASN A 179 3.91 16.73 -19.04
C ASN A 179 3.27 17.99 -18.47
N GLN A 180 3.73 18.46 -17.32
CA GLN A 180 3.49 19.83 -16.90
C GLN A 180 4.61 20.69 -17.49
N ALA A 181 4.32 21.22 -18.69
CA ALA A 181 5.02 22.37 -19.26
C ALA A 181 4.62 23.64 -18.49
#